data_AF-A0A355WPE0-F1
#
_entry.id   AF-A0A355WPE0-F1
#
_cell.length_a   1.000
_cell.length_b   1.000
_cell.length_c   1.000
_cell.angle_alpha   90.00
_cell.angle_beta   90.00
_cell.angle_gamma   90.00
#
_symmetry.space_group_name_H-M   'P 1'
#
loop_
_entity.id
_entity.type
_entity.pdbx_description
1 polymer ?
#
loop_
_entity_poly.entity_id
_entity_poly.type
_entity_poly.pdbx_seq_one_letter_code
_entity_poly.pdbx_strand_id
1 'polypeptide(L)'
;LDVAESAQGNLRDIIIDFSQAESDRIDLAAIDAQVTLAGNQAFTFIGTASFSGTEGELRYVQNANHTFITADVNGDGIADLEIRLNGLHTLVEGDFIL
;
A
#
# COMPACT_ATOMS: atom_id res chain seq x y z
N LEU A 1 11.64 1.19 -3.69
CA LEU A 1 10.40 0.41 -3.81
C LEU A 1 9.89 0.63 -5.22
N ASP A 2 9.80 -0.44 -5.98
CA ASP A 2 9.16 -0.49 -7.29
C ASP A 2 8.01 -1.51 -7.18
N VAL A 3 6.90 -1.26 -7.85
CA VAL A 3 5.69 -2.10 -7.81
C VAL A 3 6.02 -3.54 -8.18
N ALA A 4 6.90 -3.74 -9.17
CA ALA A 4 7.32 -5.07 -9.60
C ALA A 4 8.19 -5.82 -8.58
N GLU A 5 8.96 -5.09 -7.76
CA GLU A 5 9.82 -5.66 -6.72
C GLU A 5 9.04 -6.00 -5.45
N SER A 6 7.85 -5.42 -5.27
CA SER A 6 6.99 -5.60 -4.09
C SER A 6 5.65 -6.28 -4.43
N ALA A 7 5.58 -7.04 -5.53
CA ALA A 7 4.35 -7.70 -5.97
C ALA A 7 3.81 -8.73 -4.94
N GLN A 8 2.50 -8.96 -4.97
CA GLN A 8 1.82 -9.90 -4.05
C GLN A 8 2.51 -11.28 -4.02
N GLY A 9 2.67 -11.83 -2.81
CA GLY A 9 3.25 -13.17 -2.61
C GLY A 9 4.70 -13.14 -2.12
N ASN A 10 5.60 -13.80 -2.85
CA ASN A 10 7.00 -13.99 -2.40
C ASN A 10 7.91 -12.78 -2.61
N LEU A 11 7.47 -11.81 -3.42
CA LEU A 11 8.23 -10.59 -3.71
C LEU A 11 7.84 -9.45 -2.77
N ARG A 12 6.69 -9.54 -2.09
CA ARG A 12 6.23 -8.52 -1.16
C ARG A 12 7.29 -8.14 -0.13
N ASP A 13 7.33 -6.87 0.21
CA ASP A 13 8.15 -6.39 1.32
C ASP A 13 7.52 -6.72 2.67
N ILE A 14 8.37 -6.87 3.68
CA ILE A 14 7.97 -7.18 5.05
C ILE A 14 8.58 -6.16 6.00
N ILE A 15 7.73 -5.47 6.75
CA ILE A 15 8.11 -4.59 7.86
C ILE A 15 7.77 -5.29 9.17
N ILE A 16 8.77 -5.49 10.03
CA ILE A 16 8.67 -6.38 11.21
C ILE A 16 8.21 -5.64 12.46
N ASP A 17 8.48 -4.35 12.56
CA ASP A 17 8.42 -3.56 13.81
C ASP A 17 7.76 -2.19 13.65
N PHE A 18 6.90 -2.02 12.64
CA PHE A 18 6.14 -0.77 12.43
C PHE A 18 5.42 -0.32 13.71
N SER A 19 5.62 0.95 14.08
CA SER A 19 5.15 1.52 15.34
C SER A 19 4.56 2.92 15.16
N GLN A 20 3.23 3.00 15.16
CA GLN A 20 2.52 4.29 15.20
C GLN A 20 2.86 5.10 16.46
N ALA A 21 3.17 4.43 17.58
CA ALA A 21 3.56 5.07 18.82
C ALA A 21 4.91 5.79 18.72
N GLU A 22 5.81 5.30 17.88
CA GLU A 22 7.10 5.92 17.56
C GLU A 22 7.00 6.89 16.37
N SER A 23 5.79 7.10 15.85
CA SER A 23 5.49 7.95 14.69
C SER A 23 6.14 7.47 13.39
N ASP A 24 6.30 6.15 13.24
CA ASP A 24 6.73 5.55 11.98
C ASP A 24 5.73 5.88 10.87
N ARG A 25 6.27 6.05 9.65
CA ARG A 25 5.47 6.23 8.42
C ARG A 25 6.04 5.40 7.30
N ILE A 26 5.17 5.00 6.39
CA ILE A 26 5.52 4.24 5.20
C ILE A 26 5.56 5.22 4.03
N ASP A 27 6.75 5.42 3.48
CA ASP A 27 6.98 6.35 2.38
C ASP A 27 6.75 5.65 1.04
N LEU A 28 5.69 6.06 0.34
CA LEU A 28 5.31 5.60 -0.99
C LEU A 28 5.34 6.73 -2.03
N ALA A 29 5.78 7.94 -1.66
CA ALA A 29 5.70 9.13 -2.51
C ALA A 29 6.60 9.05 -3.76
N ALA A 30 7.53 8.09 -3.80
CA ALA A 30 8.38 7.83 -4.95
C ALA A 30 7.78 6.84 -5.96
N ILE A 31 6.62 6.24 -5.66
CA ILE A 31 5.95 5.27 -6.52
C ILE A 31 4.83 5.99 -7.26
N ASP A 32 4.82 5.85 -8.59
CA ASP A 32 3.76 6.40 -9.43
C ASP A 32 2.48 5.57 -9.30
N ALA A 33 1.44 6.19 -8.74
CA ALA A 33 0.18 5.52 -8.47
C ALA A 33 -0.70 5.30 -9.71
N GLN A 34 -0.46 6.00 -10.84
CA GLN A 34 -1.32 5.94 -12.03
C GLN A 34 -0.49 5.73 -13.30
N VAL A 35 -0.21 4.47 -13.65
CA VAL A 35 0.73 4.12 -14.73
C VAL A 35 0.30 4.57 -16.14
N THR A 36 -0.97 4.95 -16.31
CA THR A 36 -1.49 5.44 -17.59
C THR A 36 -1.27 6.94 -17.79
N LEU A 37 -0.90 7.66 -16.73
CA LEU A 37 -0.60 9.08 -16.76
C LEU A 37 0.93 9.29 -16.77
N ALA A 38 1.34 10.45 -17.26
CA ALA A 38 2.75 10.83 -17.20
C ALA A 38 3.03 11.56 -15.88
N GLY A 39 4.11 11.18 -15.19
CA GLY A 39 4.61 11.89 -14.03
C GLY A 39 4.80 10.95 -12.84
N ASN A 40 4.51 11.45 -11.65
CA ASN A 40 4.47 10.69 -10.42
C ASN A 40 3.21 11.10 -9.66
N GLN A 41 2.19 10.26 -9.69
CA GLN A 41 0.92 10.51 -9.02
C GLN A 41 0.94 9.91 -7.62
N ALA A 42 0.41 10.67 -6.66
CA ALA A 42 0.21 10.17 -5.29
C ALA A 42 -0.93 9.16 -5.25
N PHE A 43 -0.83 8.18 -4.34
CA PHE A 43 -1.94 7.28 -4.06
C PHE A 43 -3.11 7.98 -3.37
N THR A 44 -4.30 7.42 -3.53
CA THR A 44 -5.49 7.76 -2.75
C THR A 44 -5.75 6.67 -1.72
N PHE A 45 -5.64 7.00 -0.43
CA PHE A 45 -5.91 6.04 0.64
C PHE A 45 -7.42 5.83 0.83
N ILE A 46 -7.91 4.62 0.56
CA ILE A 46 -9.33 4.24 0.66
C ILE A 46 -9.65 3.43 1.94
N GLY A 47 -8.70 3.32 2.86
CA GLY A 47 -8.88 2.58 4.11
C GLY A 47 -9.04 1.08 3.88
N THR A 48 -10.17 0.52 4.31
CA THR A 48 -10.49 -0.90 4.17
C THR A 48 -11.47 -1.20 3.02
N ALA A 49 -11.93 -0.17 2.30
CA ALA A 49 -12.80 -0.35 1.14
C ALA A 49 -12.11 -1.25 0.09
N SER A 50 -12.91 -2.03 -0.64
CA SER A 50 -12.40 -2.79 -1.80
C SER A 50 -12.00 -1.83 -2.91
N PHE A 51 -11.03 -2.24 -3.75
CA PHE A 51 -10.71 -1.51 -4.96
C PHE A 51 -11.96 -1.31 -5.82
N SER A 52 -12.11 -0.09 -6.34
CA SER A 52 -13.19 0.28 -7.25
C SER A 52 -12.83 0.06 -8.72
N GLY A 53 -11.55 -0.24 -9.00
CA GLY A 53 -10.97 -0.22 -10.35
C GLY A 53 -10.54 1.18 -10.79
N THR A 54 -10.35 2.09 -9.83
CA THR A 54 -9.72 3.39 -10.08
C THR A 54 -8.23 3.24 -9.86
N GLU A 55 -7.41 3.68 -10.82
CA GLU A 55 -5.95 3.69 -10.67
C GLU A 55 -5.51 4.52 -9.46
N GLY A 56 -4.48 4.02 -8.77
CA GLY A 56 -3.84 4.71 -7.66
C GLY A 56 -4.55 4.55 -6.33
N GLU A 57 -5.42 3.55 -6.18
CA GLU A 57 -6.04 3.24 -4.90
C GLU A 57 -5.05 2.51 -3.98
N LEU A 58 -4.91 3.00 -2.75
CA LEU A 58 -4.14 2.36 -1.67
C LEU A 58 -5.09 1.95 -0.55
N ARG A 59 -5.01 0.69 -0.13
CA ARG A 59 -5.84 0.15 0.94
C ARG A 59 -5.02 -0.71 1.89
N TYR A 60 -5.65 -1.12 2.99
CA TYR A 60 -5.12 -2.21 3.80
C TYR A 60 -6.17 -3.27 4.11
N VAL A 61 -5.69 -4.49 4.32
CA VAL A 61 -6.47 -5.64 4.81
C VAL A 61 -5.71 -6.31 5.95
N GLN A 62 -6.42 -7.02 6.81
CA GLN A 62 -5.82 -7.76 7.92
C GLN A 62 -6.19 -9.23 7.81
N ASN A 63 -5.25 -10.10 8.16
CA ASN A 63 -5.56 -11.51 8.44
C ASN A 63 -4.80 -11.95 9.68
N ALA A 64 -5.41 -12.82 10.50
CA ALA A 64 -4.84 -13.45 11.70
C ALA A 64 -3.97 -12.52 12.58
N ASN A 65 -2.70 -12.33 12.20
CA ASN A 65 -1.65 -11.62 12.91
C ASN A 65 -0.84 -10.63 12.03
N HIS A 66 -1.32 -10.28 10.83
CA HIS A 66 -0.63 -9.36 9.93
C HIS A 66 -1.57 -8.33 9.33
N THR A 67 -1.00 -7.20 8.95
CA THR A 67 -1.63 -6.15 8.16
C THR A 67 -0.96 -6.12 6.79
N PHE A 68 -1.74 -6.08 5.72
CA PHE A 68 -1.24 -5.99 4.35
C PHE A 68 -1.71 -4.67 3.77
N ILE A 69 -0.75 -3.85 3.36
CA ILE A 69 -0.98 -2.64 2.59
C ILE A 69 -0.89 -3.05 1.13
N THR A 70 -1.92 -2.73 0.35
CA THR A 70 -1.99 -3.11 -1.06
C THR A 70 -2.39 -1.93 -1.91
N ALA A 71 -1.84 -1.83 -3.11
CA ALA A 71 -2.21 -0.80 -4.07
C ALA A 71 -2.54 -1.38 -5.44
N ASP A 72 -3.45 -0.73 -6.15
CA ASP A 72 -3.79 -0.96 -7.56
C ASP A 72 -3.34 0.28 -8.35
N VAL A 73 -2.34 0.13 -9.22
CA VAL A 73 -1.77 1.24 -10.00
C VAL A 73 -2.26 1.26 -11.44
N ASN A 74 -2.92 0.17 -11.87
CA ASN A 74 -3.31 -0.04 -13.27
C ASN A 74 -4.84 -0.03 -13.48
N GLY A 75 -5.62 -0.03 -12.40
CA GLY A 75 -7.08 0.11 -12.39
C GLY A 75 -7.84 -1.19 -12.66
N ASP A 76 -7.19 -2.36 -12.58
CA ASP A 76 -7.85 -3.66 -12.82
C ASP A 76 -8.56 -4.23 -11.57
N GLY A 77 -8.45 -3.56 -10.42
CA GLY A 77 -9.02 -3.99 -9.14
C GLY A 77 -8.23 -5.12 -8.47
N ILE A 78 -7.02 -5.41 -8.94
CA ILE A 78 -6.09 -6.39 -8.39
C ILE A 78 -4.91 -5.64 -7.76
N ALA A 79 -4.38 -6.18 -6.67
CA ALA A 79 -3.22 -5.59 -6.02
C ALA A 79 -1.97 -5.77 -6.90
N ASP A 80 -1.38 -4.66 -7.32
CA ASP A 80 -0.09 -4.59 -8.01
C ASP A 80 1.08 -4.53 -7.03
N LEU A 81 0.88 -3.91 -5.86
CA LEU A 81 1.85 -3.80 -4.77
C LEU A 81 1.28 -4.41 -3.49
N GLU A 82 2.12 -5.11 -2.72
CA GLU A 82 1.79 -5.63 -1.40
C GLU A 82 2.95 -5.41 -0.42
N ILE A 83 2.66 -4.84 0.75
CA ILE A 83 3.60 -4.71 1.87
C ILE A 83 2.95 -5.34 3.09
N ARG A 84 3.66 -6.26 3.76
CA ARG A 84 3.18 -6.89 4.99
C ARG A 84 3.81 -6.23 6.21
N LEU A 85 2.95 -5.79 7.14
CA LEU A 85 3.33 -5.47 8.51
C LEU A 85 3.09 -6.68 9.41
N ASN A 86 4.05 -6.99 10.27
CA ASN A 86 3.79 -7.90 11.39
C ASN A 86 2.88 -7.21 12.41
N GLY A 87 1.86 -7.92 12.88
CA GLY A 87 0.86 -7.40 13.81
C GLY A 87 -0.38 -6.82 13.11
N LEU A 88 -1.38 -6.52 13.93
CA LEU A 88 -2.63 -5.89 13.51
C LEU A 88 -2.54 -4.39 13.76
N HIS A 89 -2.45 -3.62 12.69
CA HIS A 89 -2.33 -2.16 12.69
C HIS A 89 -3.57 -1.56 12.05
N THR A 90 -4.29 -0.70 12.77
CA THR A 90 -5.38 0.09 12.19
C THR A 90 -4.77 1.32 11.55
N LEU A 91 -4.56 1.24 10.24
CA LEU A 91 -3.90 2.29 9.48
C LEU A 91 -4.87 3.41 9.09
N VAL A 92 -4.36 4.63 9.11
CA VAL A 92 -5.00 5.86 8.63
C VAL A 92 -4.11 6.50 7.56
N GLU A 93 -4.64 7.47 6.81
CA GLU A 93 -3.87 8.19 5.78
C GLU A 93 -2.56 8.81 6.33
N GLY A 94 -2.59 9.28 7.59
CA GLY A 94 -1.42 9.88 8.24
C GLY A 94 -0.24 8.93 8.52
N ASP A 95 -0.44 7.62 8.36
CA ASP A 95 0.64 6.62 8.46
C ASP A 95 1.48 6.52 7.18
N PHE A 96 1.09 7.22 6.11
CA PHE A 96 1.74 7.18 4.82
C PHE A 96 2.31 8.55 4.42
N ILE A 97 3.38 8.52 3.64
CA ILE A 97 3.86 9.68 2.86
C ILE A 97 3.52 9.36 1.40
N LEU A 98 2.61 10.14 0.80
CA LEU A 98 2.04 9.92 -0.54
C LEU A 98 2.38 11.09 -1.47
#